data_AF-A0A3D4CJE5-F1
#
_entry.id   AF-A0A3D4CJE5-F1
#
_cell.length_a   1.000
_cell.length_b   1.000
_cell.length_c   1.000
_cell.angle_alpha   90.00
_cell.angle_beta   90.00
_cell.angle_gamma   90.00
#
_symmetry.space_group_name_H-M   'P 1'
#
loop_
_entity.id
_entity.type
_entity.pdbx_description
1 polymer ?
#
loop_
_entity_poly.entity_id
_entity_poly.type
_entity_poly.pdbx_seq_one_letter_code
_entity_poly.pdbx_strand_id
1 'polypeptide(L)'
;QLAKAYSNFSSVLIRIGNYDEAIKYLRLSKNIIYNIDKDNNKAIAGIDINIGLAYENAGILDSASYYYFQAKNQLSEKDTLFIATLYNNIGEVEFKKGNLNNALNYYRLSNK
;
A
#
# COMPACT_ATOMS: atom_id res chain seq x y z
N GLN A 1 -6.42 -16.68 8.78
CA GLN A 1 -5.19 -16.64 9.61
C GLN A 1 -3.92 -16.63 8.75
N LEU A 2 -3.82 -17.49 7.74
CA LEU A 2 -2.65 -17.55 6.84
C LEU A 2 -2.35 -16.24 6.09
N ALA A 3 -3.35 -15.57 5.50
CA ALA A 3 -3.15 -14.29 4.81
C ALA A 3 -2.52 -13.22 5.73
N LYS A 4 -3.01 -13.10 6.96
CA LYS A 4 -2.43 -12.19 7.96
C LYS A 4 -0.99 -12.55 8.31
N ALA A 5 -0.67 -13.84 8.43
CA ALA A 5 0.70 -14.30 8.67
C ALA A 5 1.64 -13.88 7.52
N TYR A 6 1.22 -14.04 6.26
CA TYR A 6 1.97 -13.57 5.10
C TYR A 6 2.17 -12.06 5.08
N SER A 7 1.15 -11.27 5.42
CA SER A 7 1.29 -9.81 5.49
C SER A 7 2.27 -9.38 6.59
N ASN A 8 2.22 -10.03 7.77
CA ASN A 8 3.17 -9.75 8.85
C ASN A 8 4.61 -10.16 8.47
N PHE A 9 4.78 -11.32 7.86
CA PHE A 9 6.08 -11.78 7.37
C PHE A 9 6.65 -10.83 6.32
N SER A 10 5.81 -10.35 5.39
CA SER A 10 6.19 -9.37 4.37
C SER A 10 6.62 -8.03 4.99
N SER A 11 6.00 -7.59 6.08
CA SER A 11 6.43 -6.39 6.81
C SER A 11 7.86 -6.51 7.34
N VAL A 12 8.25 -7.69 7.82
CA VAL A 12 9.63 -7.97 8.24
C VAL A 12 10.57 -7.99 7.03
N LEU A 13 10.18 -8.64 5.93
CA LEU A 13 10.96 -8.69 4.69
C LEU A 13 11.24 -7.28 4.12
N ILE A 14 10.24 -6.40 4.13
CA ILE A 14 10.40 -4.98 3.72
C ILE A 14 11.44 -4.29 4.60
N ARG A 15 11.42 -4.51 5.93
CA ARG A 15 12.36 -3.87 6.87
C ARG A 15 13.80 -4.31 6.68
N ILE A 16 14.03 -5.55 6.22
CA ILE A 16 15.38 -6.07 5.94
C ILE A 16 15.82 -5.87 4.49
N GLY A 17 15.02 -5.17 3.66
CA GLY A 17 15.35 -4.86 2.28
C GLY A 17 15.05 -5.95 1.25
N ASN A 18 14.36 -7.03 1.65
CA ASN A 18 14.00 -8.12 0.74
C ASN A 18 12.62 -7.88 0.11
N TYR A 19 12.57 -6.92 -0.81
CA TYR A 19 11.32 -6.40 -1.36
C TYR A 19 10.61 -7.38 -2.31
N ASP A 20 11.35 -8.10 -3.16
CA ASP A 20 10.77 -9.06 -4.10
C ASP A 20 10.05 -10.20 -3.39
N GLU A 21 10.66 -10.73 -2.32
CA GLU A 21 10.04 -11.77 -1.52
C GLU A 21 8.83 -11.23 -0.74
N ALA A 22 8.91 -10.00 -0.21
CA ALA A 22 7.77 -9.36 0.43
C ALA A 22 6.58 -9.23 -0.53
N ILE A 23 6.82 -8.77 -1.76
CA ILE A 23 5.78 -8.64 -2.78
C ILE A 23 5.16 -10.00 -3.12
N LYS A 24 5.97 -11.05 -3.23
CA LYS A 24 5.48 -12.43 -3.46
C LYS A 24 4.49 -12.86 -2.38
N TYR A 25 4.85 -12.71 -1.10
CA TYR A 25 3.96 -13.11 0.01
C TYR A 25 2.72 -12.21 0.14
N LEU A 26 2.83 -10.92 -0.14
CA LEU A 26 1.67 -10.02 -0.20
C LEU A 26 0.70 -10.43 -1.32
N ARG A 27 1.19 -10.83 -2.50
CA ARG A 27 0.33 -11.35 -3.58
C ARG A 27 -0.36 -12.65 -3.19
N LEU A 28 0.33 -13.55 -2.50
CA LEU A 28 -0.29 -14.77 -1.94
C LEU A 28 -1.37 -14.43 -0.92
N SER A 29 -1.10 -13.47 -0.02
CA SER A 29 -2.08 -12.96 0.94
C SER A 29 -3.32 -12.40 0.23
N LYS A 30 -3.12 -11.57 -0.81
CA LYS A 30 -4.20 -10.98 -1.62
C LYS A 30 -5.05 -12.06 -2.28
N ASN A 31 -4.43 -13.07 -2.88
CA ASN A 31 -5.13 -14.18 -3.51
C ASN A 31 -6.00 -14.96 -2.52
N ILE A 32 -5.48 -15.24 -1.32
CA ILE A 32 -6.25 -15.91 -0.26
C ILE A 32 -7.47 -15.08 0.14
N ILE A 33 -7.30 -13.78 0.39
CA ILE A 33 -8.41 -12.89 0.74
C ILE A 33 -9.45 -12.88 -0.38
N TYR A 34 -9.01 -12.70 -1.62
CA TYR A 34 -9.90 -12.65 -2.79
C TYR A 34 -10.72 -13.92 -2.97
N ASN A 35 -10.13 -15.09 -2.74
CA ASN A 35 -10.83 -16.38 -2.85
C ASN A 35 -11.81 -16.64 -1.70
N ILE A 36 -11.58 -16.05 -0.52
CA ILE A 36 -12.48 -16.15 0.62
C ILE A 36 -13.64 -15.16 0.48
N ASP A 37 -13.31 -13.91 0.15
CA ASP A 37 -14.25 -12.81 0.03
C ASP A 37 -13.69 -11.76 -0.94
N LYS A 38 -14.15 -11.85 -2.19
CA LYS A 38 -13.78 -10.95 -3.28
C LYS A 38 -14.21 -9.50 -3.02
N ASP A 39 -15.20 -9.28 -2.18
CA ASP A 39 -15.80 -7.97 -1.90
C ASP A 39 -15.18 -7.33 -0.64
N ASN A 40 -14.16 -7.98 -0.04
CA ASN A 40 -13.39 -7.45 1.09
C ASN A 40 -12.40 -6.35 0.64
N ASN A 41 -12.93 -5.31 0.02
CA ASN A 41 -12.17 -4.23 -0.60
C ASN A 41 -11.19 -3.56 0.38
N LYS A 42 -11.58 -3.41 1.65
CA LYS A 42 -10.71 -2.84 2.68
C LYS A 42 -9.47 -3.69 2.95
N ALA A 43 -9.62 -5.02 3.06
CA ALA A 43 -8.48 -5.90 3.28
C ALA A 43 -7.57 -5.96 2.04
N ILE A 44 -8.17 -5.99 0.85
CA ILE A 44 -7.45 -5.95 -0.43
C ILE A 44 -6.65 -4.63 -0.53
N ALA A 45 -7.24 -3.50 -0.14
CA ALA A 45 -6.60 -2.19 -0.17
C ALA A 45 -5.41 -2.10 0.79
N GLY A 46 -5.56 -2.66 2.00
CA GLY A 46 -4.46 -2.75 2.96
C GLY A 46 -3.28 -3.57 2.43
N ILE A 47 -3.54 -4.61 1.64
CA ILE A 47 -2.48 -5.40 1.00
C ILE A 47 -1.84 -4.60 -0.15
N ASP A 48 -2.63 -3.91 -0.97
CA ASP A 48 -2.13 -3.06 -2.04
C ASP A 48 -1.26 -1.90 -1.49
N ILE A 49 -1.62 -1.31 -0.34
CA ILE A 49 -0.77 -0.33 0.37
C ILE A 49 0.60 -0.94 0.74
N ASN A 50 0.63 -2.16 1.27
CA ASN A 50 1.90 -2.80 1.64
C ASN A 50 2.74 -3.17 0.41
N ILE A 51 2.11 -3.53 -0.72
CA ILE A 51 2.81 -3.77 -1.99
C ILE A 51 3.40 -2.45 -2.50
N GLY A 52 2.63 -1.37 -2.44
CA GLY A 52 3.10 -0.02 -2.77
C GLY A 52 4.31 0.39 -1.93
N LEU A 53 4.27 0.14 -0.63
CA LEU A 53 5.36 0.42 0.30
C LEU A 53 6.63 -0.39 -0.02
N ALA A 54 6.48 -1.65 -0.41
CA ALA A 54 7.62 -2.47 -0.83
C ALA A 54 8.30 -1.90 -2.08
N TYR A 55 7.53 -1.52 -3.10
CA TYR A 55 8.08 -0.88 -4.31
C TYR A 55 8.68 0.49 -4.01
N GLU A 56 8.05 1.27 -3.14
CA GLU A 56 8.55 2.58 -2.73
C GLU A 56 9.91 2.47 -2.05
N ASN A 57 10.07 1.52 -1.12
CA ASN A 57 11.35 1.27 -0.45
C ASN A 57 12.40 0.68 -1.40
N ALA A 58 11.98 -0.03 -2.45
CA ALA A 58 12.85 -0.48 -3.54
C ALA A 58 13.23 0.66 -4.53
N GLY A 59 12.68 1.87 -4.38
CA GLY A 59 12.91 2.98 -5.29
C GLY A 59 12.13 2.89 -6.62
N ILE A 60 11.21 1.94 -6.76
CA ILE A 60 10.41 1.71 -7.97
C ILE A 60 9.11 2.52 -7.86
N LEU A 61 9.25 3.84 -7.93
CA LEU A 61 8.20 4.80 -7.56
C LEU A 61 6.94 4.72 -8.42
N ASP A 62 7.03 4.37 -9.70
CA ASP A 62 5.85 4.23 -10.57
C ASP A 62 4.99 3.01 -10.19
N SER A 63 5.63 1.92 -9.79
CA SER A 63 4.91 0.75 -9.27
C SER A 63 4.26 1.09 -7.93
N ALA A 64 4.95 1.83 -7.05
CA ALA A 64 4.36 2.32 -5.81
C ALA A 64 3.09 3.16 -6.07
N SER A 65 3.18 4.15 -6.97
CA SER A 65 2.03 4.97 -7.38
C SER A 65 0.86 4.12 -7.89
N TYR A 66 1.14 3.12 -8.73
CA TYR A 66 0.10 2.23 -9.25
C TYR A 66 -0.66 1.51 -8.12
N TYR A 67 0.06 0.89 -7.19
CA TYR A 67 -0.57 0.12 -6.11
C TYR A 67 -1.31 1.01 -5.12
N TYR A 68 -0.79 2.20 -4.81
CA TYR A 68 -1.50 3.19 -4.01
C TYR A 68 -2.79 3.66 -4.70
N PHE A 69 -2.80 3.84 -6.02
CA PHE A 69 -4.02 4.15 -6.77
C PHE A 69 -5.04 3.00 -6.73
N GLN A 70 -4.60 1.74 -6.84
CA GLN A 70 -5.48 0.58 -6.71
C GLN A 70 -6.12 0.52 -5.32
N ALA A 71 -5.34 0.73 -4.25
CA ALA A 71 -5.86 0.79 -2.89
C ALA A 71 -6.89 1.91 -2.73
N LYS A 72 -6.65 3.09 -3.31
CA LYS A 72 -7.59 4.21 -3.27
C LYS A 72 -8.96 3.85 -3.83
N ASN A 73 -8.99 3.16 -4.97
CA ASN A 73 -10.24 2.79 -5.65
C ASN A 73 -11.05 1.72 -4.91
N GLN A 74 -10.44 1.02 -3.95
CA GLN A 74 -11.09 -0.01 -3.14
C GLN A 74 -11.62 0.55 -1.81
N LEU A 75 -11.02 1.62 -1.28
CA LEU A 75 -11.42 2.19 0.00
C LEU A 75 -12.71 3.03 -0.11
N SER A 76 -13.54 2.95 0.92
CA SER A 76 -14.67 3.85 1.11
C SER A 76 -14.24 5.10 1.89
N GLU A 77 -14.95 6.22 1.74
CA GLU A 77 -14.76 7.43 2.56
C GLU A 77 -14.83 7.16 4.08
N LYS A 78 -15.50 6.08 4.50
CA LYS A 78 -15.58 5.65 5.91
C LYS A 78 -14.28 5.03 6.43
N ASP A 79 -13.34 4.66 5.55
CA ASP A 79 -12.05 4.06 5.92
C ASP A 79 -10.98 5.13 6.20
N THR A 80 -11.35 6.14 6.99
CA THR A 80 -10.57 7.37 7.21
C THR A 80 -9.11 7.13 7.56
N LEU A 81 -8.82 6.17 8.46
CA LEU A 81 -7.45 5.84 8.84
C LEU A 81 -6.61 5.24 7.69
N PHE A 82 -7.22 4.40 6.86
CA PHE A 82 -6.54 3.83 5.69
C PHE A 82 -6.30 4.90 4.63
N ILE A 83 -7.28 5.79 4.42
CA ILE A 83 -7.17 6.92 3.49
C ILE A 83 -6.05 7.88 3.94
N ALA A 84 -6.00 8.22 5.22
CA ALA A 84 -4.94 9.09 5.76
C ALA A 84 -3.54 8.49 5.53
N THR A 85 -3.38 7.20 5.87
CA THR A 85 -2.12 6.47 5.64
C THR A 85 -1.76 6.44 4.15
N LEU A 86 -2.74 6.16 3.28
CA LEU A 86 -2.56 6.11 1.85
C LEU A 86 -2.12 7.45 1.28
N TYR A 87 -2.74 8.56 1.69
CA TYR A 87 -2.34 9.89 1.25
C TYR A 87 -0.96 10.29 1.73
N ASN A 88 -0.58 9.91 2.96
CA ASN A 88 0.78 10.11 3.44
C ASN A 88 1.80 9.41 2.51
N ASN A 89 1.55 8.15 2.15
CA ASN A 89 2.46 7.39 1.30
C ASN A 89 2.49 7.91 -0.15
N ILE A 90 1.35 8.34 -0.70
CA ILE A 90 1.32 9.00 -2.02
C ILE A 90 2.12 10.30 -1.97
N GLY A 91 1.98 11.10 -0.90
CA GLY A 91 2.76 12.31 -0.69
C GLY A 91 4.27 12.04 -0.69
N GLU A 92 4.68 10.96 -0.01
CA GLU A 92 6.08 10.51 0.02
C GLU A 92 6.61 10.10 -1.35
N VAL A 93 5.81 9.37 -2.14
CA VAL A 93 6.18 9.02 -3.52
C VAL A 93 6.33 10.27 -4.39
N GLU A 94 5.40 11.22 -4.31
CA GLU A 94 5.49 12.48 -5.05
C GLU A 94 6.71 13.31 -4.63
N PHE A 95 7.04 13.32 -3.33
CA PHE A 95 8.24 13.96 -2.81
C PHE A 95 9.50 13.32 -3.39
N LYS A 96 9.62 11.99 -3.35
CA LYS A 96 10.74 11.23 -3.94
C LYS A 96 10.88 11.43 -5.46
N LYS A 97 9.77 11.70 -6.16
CA LYS A 97 9.75 12.08 -7.59
C LYS A 97 10.13 13.55 -7.86
N GLY A 98 10.23 14.39 -6.83
CA GLY A 98 10.49 15.83 -6.97
C GLY A 98 9.23 16.68 -7.21
N ASN A 99 8.04 16.09 -7.16
CA ASN A 99 6.76 16.77 -7.37
C ASN A 99 6.26 17.46 -6.08
N LEU A 100 7.02 18.45 -5.61
CA LEU A 100 6.83 19.03 -4.27
C LEU A 100 5.42 19.59 -4.01
N ASN A 101 4.79 20.22 -5.00
CA ASN A 101 3.43 20.75 -4.86
C ASN A 101 2.39 19.64 -4.67
N ASN A 102 2.54 18.52 -5.38
CA ASN A 102 1.66 17.36 -5.21
C ASN A 102 1.88 16.71 -3.84
N ALA A 103 3.14 16.55 -3.43
CA ALA A 103 3.48 16.00 -2.12
C ALA A 103 2.79 16.79 -0.99
N LEU A 104 2.93 18.12 -0.99
CA LEU A 104 2.29 19.00 -0.01
C LEU A 104 0.76 18.87 0.00
N ASN A 105 0.14 18.75 -1.19
CA ASN A 105 -1.30 18.56 -1.28
C ASN A 105 -1.73 17.23 -0.65
N TYR A 106 -1.01 16.14 -0.92
CA TYR A 106 -1.34 14.82 -0.35
C TYR A 106 -1.08 14.74 1.15
N TYR A 107 0.02 15.32 1.67
CA TYR A 107 0.23 15.41 3.12
C TYR A 107 -0.82 16.27 3.84
N ARG A 108 -1.41 17.26 3.16
CA ARG A 108 -2.57 17.99 3.71
C ARG A 108 -3.82 17.14 3.75
N LEU A 109 -4.04 16.30 2.75
CA LEU A 109 -5.17 15.37 2.71
C LEU A 109 -5.04 14.25 3.75
N SER A 110 -3.83 13.85 4.14
CA SER A 110 -3.63 12.82 5.17
C SER A 110 -3.97 13.27 6.59
N ASN A 111 -4.03 14.59 6.84
CA ASN A 111 -4.31 15.18 8.16
C ASN A 111 -5.77 15.66 8.31
N LYS A 112 -6.64 15.37 7.34
CA LYS A 112 -8.08 15.68 7.40
C LYS A 112 -8.85 14.46 7.88
#